data_AF-A0A934RAK5-F1
#
_entry.id   AF-A0A934RAK5-F1
#
_cell.length_a   1.000
_cell.length_b   1.000
_cell.length_c   1.000
_cell.angle_alpha   90.00
_cell.angle_beta   90.00
_cell.angle_gamma   90.00
#
_symmetry.space_group_name_H-M   'P 1'
#
loop_
_entity.id
_entity.type
_entity.pdbx_description
1 polymer ?
#
loop_
_entity_poly.entity_id
_entity_poly.type
_entity_poly.pdbx_seq_one_letter_code
_entity_poly.pdbx_strand_id
1 'polypeptide(L)'
;MDKAVAREILLDRKRRRRTLGGFATVMLGMFALGLWGIDGWLSESPLRFGVYWGLCGLLCLFVMLFALFDALSAIKEERERHQ
;
A
#
# COMPACT_ATOMS: atom_id res chain seq x y z
N MET A 1 26.47 -5.24 21.65
CA MET A 1 25.35 -4.97 20.73
C MET A 1 24.45 -6.18 20.73
N ASP A 2 23.35 -6.07 21.46
CA ASP A 2 22.44 -7.18 21.71
C ASP A 2 21.74 -7.65 20.44
N LYS A 3 21.71 -8.97 20.25
CA LYS A 3 20.94 -9.65 19.19
C LYS A 3 19.46 -9.23 19.19
N ALA A 4 18.96 -8.70 20.30
CA ALA A 4 17.62 -8.11 20.45
C ALA A 4 17.41 -6.90 19.53
N VAL A 5 18.39 -6.01 19.37
CA VAL A 5 18.29 -4.82 18.49
C VAL A 5 18.33 -5.22 17.01
N ALA A 6 19.14 -6.23 16.66
CA ALA A 6 19.16 -6.80 15.30
C ALA A 6 17.82 -7.48 14.96
N ARG A 7 17.17 -8.09 15.96
CA ARG A 7 15.84 -8.71 15.83
C ARG A 7 14.71 -7.69 15.77
N GLU A 8 14.89 -6.53 16.40
CA GLU A 8 13.97 -5.38 16.34
C GLU A 8 13.94 -4.72 14.96
N ILE A 9 15.08 -4.71 14.26
CA ILE A 9 15.18 -4.31 12.84
C ILE A 9 14.51 -5.37 11.92
N LEU A 10 14.62 -6.66 12.24
CA LEU A 10 13.89 -7.74 11.54
C LEU A 10 12.37 -7.74 11.82
N LEU A 11 11.94 -7.14 12.93
CA LEU A 11 10.54 -7.02 13.37
C LEU A 11 9.73 -5.95 12.61
N ASP A 12 10.34 -5.21 11.68
CA ASP A 12 9.63 -4.21 10.87
C ASP A 12 8.58 -4.82 9.92
N ARG A 13 8.42 -6.16 9.88
CA ARG A 13 7.26 -6.86 9.26
C ARG A 13 5.92 -6.31 9.73
N LYS A 14 5.76 -6.12 11.06
CA LYS A 14 4.47 -5.68 11.63
C LYS A 14 4.20 -4.23 11.28
N ARG A 15 5.25 -3.41 11.23
CA ARG A 15 5.17 -2.00 10.84
C ARG A 15 4.95 -1.85 9.33
N ARG A 16 5.62 -2.64 8.48
CA ARG A 16 5.36 -2.72 7.03
C ARG A 16 3.94 -3.12 6.71
N ARG A 17 3.41 -4.18 7.32
CA ARG A 17 2.02 -4.60 7.10
C ARG A 17 1.01 -3.56 7.60
N ARG A 18 1.32 -2.87 8.70
CA ARG A 18 0.48 -1.77 9.21
C ARG A 18 0.48 -0.58 8.27
N THR A 19 1.65 -0.23 7.72
CA THR A 19 1.79 0.84 6.72
C THR A 19 1.09 0.47 5.42
N LEU A 20 1.28 -0.75 4.91
CA LEU A 20 0.58 -1.27 3.72
C LEU A 20 -0.94 -1.28 3.92
N GLY A 21 -1.40 -1.77 5.06
CA GLY A 21 -2.82 -1.75 5.43
C GLY A 21 -3.38 -0.33 5.48
N GLY A 22 -2.63 0.61 6.07
CA GLY A 22 -3.00 2.03 6.10
C GLY A 22 -3.14 2.62 4.69
N PHE A 23 -2.16 2.39 3.81
CA PHE A 23 -2.24 2.86 2.42
C PHE A 23 -3.37 2.20 1.64
N ALA A 24 -3.62 0.90 1.85
CA ALA A 24 -4.75 0.21 1.24
C ALA A 24 -6.09 0.79 1.72
N THR A 25 -6.23 1.10 3.02
CA THR A 25 -7.43 1.75 3.55
C THR A 25 -7.63 3.16 2.96
N VAL A 26 -6.56 3.96 2.86
CA VAL A 26 -6.62 5.28 2.22
C VAL A 26 -7.04 5.15 0.75
N MET A 27 -6.46 4.18 0.03
CA MET A 27 -6.81 3.90 -1.36
C MET A 27 -8.30 3.54 -1.49
N LEU A 28 -8.82 2.63 -0.66
CA LEU A 28 -10.25 2.27 -0.65
C LEU A 28 -11.13 3.48 -0.33
N GLY A 29 -10.71 4.34 0.60
CA GLY A 29 -11.39 5.59 0.92
C GLY A 29 -11.45 6.54 -0.28
N MET A 30 -10.35 6.72 -1.01
CA MET A 30 -10.32 7.52 -2.23
C MET A 30 -11.23 6.95 -3.32
N PHE A 31 -11.27 5.62 -3.48
CA PHE A 31 -12.20 4.99 -4.42
C PHE A 31 -13.66 5.26 -4.04
N ALA A 32 -14.02 5.07 -2.76
CA ALA A 32 -15.37 5.32 -2.26
C ALA A 32 -15.78 6.79 -2.42
N LEU A 33 -14.87 7.73 -2.13
CA LEU A 33 -15.10 9.16 -2.35
C LEU A 33 -15.28 9.48 -3.83
N GLY A 34 -14.45 8.90 -4.70
CA GLY A 34 -14.54 9.09 -6.15
C GLY A 34 -15.84 8.58 -6.75
N LEU A 35 -16.32 7.43 -6.29
CA LEU A 35 -17.54 6.79 -6.79
C LEU A 35 -18.83 7.42 -6.24
N TRP A 36 -18.84 7.77 -4.96
CA TRP A 36 -20.09 8.13 -4.27
C TRP A 36 -20.11 9.56 -3.73
N GLY A 37 -18.95 10.12 -3.40
CA GLY A 37 -18.86 11.44 -2.77
C GLY A 37 -18.76 12.58 -3.78
N ILE A 38 -17.93 12.43 -4.81
CA ILE A 38 -17.54 13.51 -5.73
C ILE A 38 -17.74 13.17 -7.21
N ASP A 39 -18.52 12.13 -7.53
CA ASP A 39 -18.79 11.70 -8.91
C ASP A 39 -19.37 12.84 -9.77
N GLY A 40 -20.33 13.59 -9.25
CA GLY A 40 -20.90 14.76 -9.94
C GLY A 40 -19.83 15.81 -10.29
N TRP A 41 -18.97 16.16 -9.33
CA TRP A 41 -17.87 17.12 -9.52
C TRP A 41 -16.77 16.63 -10.47
N LEU A 42 -16.53 15.31 -10.47
CA LEU A 42 -15.61 14.65 -11.41
C LEU A 42 -16.14 14.68 -12.83
N SER A 43 -17.45 14.48 -13.01
CA SER A 43 -18.10 14.41 -14.32
C SER A 43 -18.13 15.76 -15.05
N GLU A 44 -18.02 16.89 -14.34
CA GLU A 44 -17.98 18.24 -14.90
C GLU A 44 -16.76 18.52 -15.80
N SER A 45 -15.65 17.80 -15.61
CA SER A 45 -14.44 18.04 -16.39
C SER A 45 -13.64 16.76 -16.63
N PRO A 46 -13.36 16.41 -17.90
CA PRO A 46 -12.58 15.22 -18.22
C PRO A 46 -11.15 15.28 -17.67
N LEU A 47 -10.60 16.49 -17.46
CA LEU A 47 -9.30 16.66 -16.81
C LEU A 47 -9.35 16.30 -15.32
N ARG A 48 -10.39 16.74 -14.58
CA ARG A 48 -10.56 16.39 -13.17
C ARG A 48 -10.74 14.89 -13.00
N PHE A 49 -11.56 14.28 -13.86
CA PHE A 49 -11.74 12.84 -13.92
C PHE A 49 -10.41 12.13 -14.15
N GLY A 50 -9.68 12.49 -15.22
CA GLY A 50 -8.40 11.87 -15.57
C GLY A 50 -7.34 12.01 -14.49
N VAL A 51 -7.20 13.20 -13.88
CA VAL A 51 -6.23 13.44 -12.80
C VAL A 51 -6.59 12.64 -11.55
N TYR A 52 -7.85 12.64 -11.13
CA TYR A 52 -8.27 11.94 -9.92
C TYR A 52 -8.10 10.42 -10.04
N TRP A 53 -8.64 9.84 -11.11
CA TRP A 53 -8.53 8.40 -11.36
C TRP A 53 -7.10 7.99 -11.70
N GLY A 54 -6.34 8.86 -12.36
CA GLY A 54 -4.91 8.66 -12.59
C GLY A 54 -4.11 8.59 -11.29
N LEU A 55 -4.36 9.50 -10.34
CA LEU A 55 -3.74 9.46 -9.01
C LEU A 55 -4.17 8.22 -8.21
N CYS A 56 -5.46 7.83 -8.29
CA CYS A 56 -5.95 6.59 -7.67
C CYS A 56 -5.24 5.36 -8.26
N GLY A 57 -5.07 5.31 -9.58
CA GLY A 57 -4.34 4.25 -10.27
C GLY A 57 -2.86 4.21 -9.88
N LEU A 58 -2.21 5.37 -9.79
CA LEU A 58 -0.82 5.47 -9.36
C LEU A 58 -0.62 4.99 -7.92
N LEU A 59 -1.51 5.40 -7.00
CA LEU A 59 -1.50 4.94 -5.62
C LEU A 59 -1.74 3.42 -5.54
N CYS A 60 -2.63 2.88 -6.36
CA CYS A 60 -2.87 1.44 -6.46
C CYS A 60 -1.60 0.69 -6.91
N LEU A 61 -0.92 1.16 -7.95
CA LEU A 61 0.35 0.58 -8.39
C LEU A 61 1.41 0.64 -7.28
N PHE A 62 1.51 1.76 -6.57
CA PHE A 62 2.43 1.93 -5.46
C PHE A 62 2.16 0.92 -4.33
N VAL A 63 0.89 0.76 -3.92
CA VAL A 63 0.48 -0.22 -2.91
C VAL A 63 0.77 -1.65 -3.37
N MET A 64 0.51 -1.97 -4.63
CA MET A 64 0.80 -3.29 -5.21
C MET A 64 2.30 -3.61 -5.19
N LEU A 65 3.16 -2.65 -5.54
CA LEU A 65 4.61 -2.82 -5.46
C LEU A 65 5.08 -3.05 -4.02
N PHE A 66 4.54 -2.30 -3.06
CA PHE A 66 4.83 -2.50 -1.64
C PHE A 66 4.35 -3.87 -1.14
N ALA A 67 3.17 -4.31 -1.58
CA ALA A 67 2.63 -5.62 -1.25
C ALA A 67 3.51 -6.74 -1.82
N LEU A 68 3.97 -6.60 -3.06
CA LEU A 68 4.89 -7.55 -3.70
C LEU A 68 6.22 -7.61 -2.95
N PHE A 69 6.77 -6.47 -2.56
CA PHE A 69 7.99 -6.42 -1.74
C PHE A 69 7.78 -7.10 -0.38
N ASP A 70 6.60 -6.95 0.25
CA ASP A 70 6.18 -7.69 1.47
C ASP A 70 6.14 -9.18 1.27
N ALA A 71 5.51 -9.64 0.19
CA ALA A 71 5.48 -11.06 -0.14
C ALA A 71 6.89 -11.64 -0.36
N LEU A 72 7.74 -10.96 -1.15
CA LEU A 72 9.10 -11.43 -1.44
C LEU A 72 9.98 -11.45 -0.19
N SER A 73 9.87 -10.42 0.66
CA SER A 73 10.59 -10.39 1.95
C SER A 73 10.11 -11.52 2.87
N ALA A 74 8.80 -11.81 2.86
CA ALA A 74 8.26 -12.89 3.66
C ALA A 74 8.80 -14.26 3.19
N ILE A 75 8.82 -14.50 1.88
CA ILE A 75 9.35 -15.74 1.28
C ILE A 75 10.83 -15.94 1.60
N LYS A 76 11.64 -14.86 1.53
CA LYS A 76 13.07 -14.93 1.87
C LYS A 76 13.29 -15.43 3.31
N GLU A 77 12.52 -14.91 4.25
CA GLU A 77 12.63 -15.28 5.67
C GLU A 77 12.14 -16.70 5.95
N GLU A 78 11.11 -17.19 5.23
CA GLU A 78 10.72 -18.60 5.33
C GLU A 78 11.80 -19.52 4.75
N ARG A 79 12.44 -19.13 3.64
CA ARG A 79 13.56 -19.89 3.07
C ARG A 79 14.75 -19.98 4.04
N GLU A 80 15.10 -18.89 4.72
CA GLU A 80 16.18 -18.85 5.73
C GLU A 80 15.85 -19.66 7.00
N ARG A 81 14.58 -19.91 7.33
CA ARG A 81 14.20 -20.79 8.45
C ARG A 81 14.27 -22.28 8.14
N HIS A 82 14.16 -22.66 6.86
CA HIS A 82 14.11 -24.05 6.40
C HIS A 82 15.45 -24.56 5.81
N GLN A 83 16.50 -23.74 5.81
CA GLN A 83 17.90 -24.15 5.58
C GLN A 83 18.65 -24.23 6.90
#